data_AF-X1UTY0-F1
#
_entry.id   AF-X1UTY0-F1
#
_cell.length_a   1.000
_cell.length_b   1.000
_cell.length_c   1.000
_cell.angle_alpha   90.00
_cell.angle_beta   90.00
_cell.angle_gamma   90.00
#
_symmetry.space_group_name_H-M   'P 1'
#
loop_
_entity.id
_entity.type
_entity.pdbx_description
1 polymer ?
#
loop_
_entity_poly.entity_id
_entity_poly.type
_entity_poly.pdbx_seq_one_letter_code
_entity_poly.pdbx_strand_id
1 'polypeptide(L)'
;NPAVSLVMLLRGALPSVEALAYIVVQILGGVLGAIVAHVMFGLEPVQFAQTARTGAGLWVGEGIATFGLIATILGCVRFNVHAIPAAVGLYIASAYWFTSSTSFANPAVTIARAFSDTYSGIAAHDVPAFLVAQVIGAAAAALLFGWLFRPGTEEEAVWGARPPKRREV
;
A
#
# COMPACT_ATOMS: atom_id res chain seq x y z
N ASN A 1 -6.84 -2.35 0.16
CA ASN A 1 -6.02 -1.18 -0.17
C ASN A 1 -5.68 -1.25 -1.66
N PRO A 2 -6.19 -0.33 -2.49
CA PRO A 2 -5.98 -0.36 -3.94
C PRO A 2 -4.50 -0.26 -4.36
N ALA A 3 -3.66 0.45 -3.61
CA ALA A 3 -2.22 0.53 -3.88
C ALA A 3 -1.54 -0.84 -3.70
N VAL A 4 -1.92 -1.59 -2.66
CA VAL A 4 -1.44 -2.96 -2.43
C VAL A 4 -1.93 -3.89 -3.54
N SER A 5 -3.23 -3.85 -3.88
CA SER A 5 -3.79 -4.66 -4.96
C SER A 5 -3.11 -4.39 -6.30
N LEU A 6 -2.79 -3.13 -6.61
CA LEU A 6 -2.03 -2.74 -7.80
C LEU A 6 -0.62 -3.36 -7.80
N VAL A 7 0.11 -3.26 -6.68
CA VAL A 7 1.46 -3.87 -6.59
C VAL A 7 1.41 -5.38 -6.74
N MET A 8 0.41 -6.05 -6.14
CA MET A 8 0.26 -7.50 -6.28
C MET A 8 -0.08 -7.91 -7.72
N LEU A 9 -0.95 -7.15 -8.40
CA LEU A 9 -1.24 -7.33 -9.82
C LEU A 9 0.03 -7.18 -10.67
N LEU A 10 0.80 -6.10 -10.49
CA LEU A 10 2.03 -5.84 -11.25
C LEU A 10 3.12 -6.90 -11.01
N ARG A 11 3.08 -7.59 -9.87
CA ARG A 11 3.98 -8.70 -9.54
C ARG A 11 3.46 -10.07 -9.99
N GLY A 12 2.30 -10.13 -10.64
CA GLY A 12 1.67 -11.39 -11.06
C GLY A 12 1.10 -12.23 -9.91
N ALA A 13 0.96 -11.65 -8.71
CA ALA A 13 0.46 -12.34 -7.52
C ALA A 13 -1.06 -12.22 -7.36
N LEU A 14 -1.73 -11.41 -8.18
CA LEU A 14 -3.19 -11.23 -8.16
C LEU A 14 -3.71 -11.12 -9.60
N PRO A 15 -4.67 -11.95 -10.03
CA PRO A 15 -5.29 -11.83 -11.35
C PRO A 15 -5.97 -10.46 -11.56
N SER A 16 -5.98 -9.95 -12.79
CA SER A 16 -6.50 -8.60 -13.11
C SER A 16 -7.97 -8.41 -12.75
N VAL A 17 -8.81 -9.42 -13.01
CA VAL A 17 -10.24 -9.39 -12.67
C VAL A 17 -10.45 -9.34 -11.15
N GLU A 18 -9.69 -10.15 -10.41
CA GLU A 18 -9.73 -10.14 -8.95
C GLU A 18 -9.21 -8.83 -8.38
N ALA A 19 -8.13 -8.27 -8.94
CA ALA A 19 -7.60 -6.98 -8.54
C ALA A 19 -8.64 -5.86 -8.68
N LEU A 20 -9.36 -5.83 -9.82
CA LEU A 20 -10.44 -4.86 -10.04
C LEU A 20 -11.58 -5.06 -9.03
N ALA A 21 -12.02 -6.31 -8.83
CA ALA A 21 -13.06 -6.62 -7.84
C ALA A 21 -12.66 -6.20 -6.42
N TYR A 22 -11.42 -6.46 -6.02
CA TYR A 22 -10.85 -6.02 -4.75
C TYR A 22 -10.90 -4.49 -4.62
N ILE A 23 -10.48 -3.74 -5.64
CA ILE A 23 -10.49 -2.27 -5.60
C ILE A 23 -11.91 -1.73 -5.40
N VAL A 24 -12.88 -2.25 -6.16
CA VAL A 24 -14.29 -1.84 -6.05
C VAL A 24 -14.83 -2.12 -4.64
N VAL A 25 -14.66 -3.35 -4.15
CA VAL A 25 -15.16 -3.75 -2.82
C VAL A 25 -14.47 -2.96 -1.71
N GLN A 26 -13.18 -2.65 -1.83
CA GLN A 26 -12.45 -1.84 -0.85
C GLN A 26 -12.97 -0.41 -0.78
N ILE A 27 -13.28 0.21 -1.93
CA ILE A 27 -13.85 1.56 -1.97
C ILE A 27 -15.25 1.55 -1.35
N LEU A 28 -16.12 0.64 -1.79
CA LEU A 28 -17.48 0.51 -1.26
C LEU A 28 -17.46 0.22 0.25
N GLY A 29 -16.64 -0.72 0.69
CA GLY A 29 -16.47 -1.06 2.10
C GLY A 29 -15.93 0.12 2.92
N GLY A 30 -15.00 0.91 2.36
CA GLY A 30 -14.50 2.13 3.00
C GLY A 30 -15.60 3.17 3.20
N VAL A 31 -16.39 3.45 2.16
CA VAL A 31 -17.51 4.41 2.23
C VAL A 31 -18.59 3.91 3.21
N LEU A 32 -18.96 2.63 3.14
CA LEU A 32 -19.91 2.04 4.09
C LEU A 32 -19.38 2.10 5.53
N GLY A 33 -18.09 1.86 5.74
CA GLY A 33 -17.45 2.00 7.05
C GLY A 33 -17.54 3.43 7.59
N ALA A 34 -17.35 4.45 6.75
CA ALA A 34 -17.54 5.85 7.13
C ALA A 34 -19.00 6.13 7.53
N ILE A 35 -19.97 5.64 6.75
CA ILE A 35 -21.41 5.77 7.06
C ILE A 35 -21.75 5.11 8.40
N VAL A 36 -21.26 3.89 8.64
CA VAL A 36 -21.45 3.19 9.92
C VAL A 36 -20.84 3.98 11.08
N ALA A 37 -19.66 4.56 10.90
CA ALA A 37 -19.04 5.42 11.91
C ALA A 37 -19.91 6.66 12.19
N HIS A 38 -20.44 7.33 11.16
CA HIS A 38 -21.35 8.47 11.36
C HIS A 38 -22.57 8.10 12.18
N VAL A 39 -23.24 6.98 11.84
CA VAL A 39 -24.38 6.47 12.61
C VAL A 39 -23.98 6.17 14.06
N MET A 40 -22.84 5.53 14.27
CA MET A 40 -22.32 5.21 15.61
C MET A 40 -22.08 6.47 16.46
N PHE A 41 -21.70 7.59 15.84
CA PHE A 41 -21.47 8.87 16.50
C PHE A 41 -22.68 9.83 16.46
N GLY A 42 -23.85 9.39 15.98
CA GLY A 42 -25.05 10.22 15.90
C GLY A 42 -24.98 11.37 14.89
N LEU A 43 -24.13 11.23 13.87
CA LEU A 43 -23.95 12.20 12.79
C LEU A 43 -24.88 11.88 11.61
N GLU A 44 -25.03 12.83 10.68
CA GLU A 44 -25.68 12.57 9.40
C GLU A 44 -24.96 11.42 8.65
N PRO A 45 -25.67 10.38 8.17
CA PRO A 45 -25.01 9.19 7.61
C PRO A 45 -24.11 9.48 6.41
N VAL A 46 -24.52 10.39 5.52
CA VAL A 46 -23.78 10.77 4.32
C VAL A 46 -23.39 12.23 4.43
N GLN A 47 -22.10 12.51 4.30
CA GLN A 47 -21.53 13.84 4.39
C GLN A 47 -20.53 14.02 3.24
N PHE A 48 -20.14 15.27 2.96
CA PHE A 48 -19.03 15.57 2.04
C PHE A 48 -18.04 16.48 2.74
N ALA A 49 -16.81 16.02 2.87
CA ALA A 49 -15.77 16.71 3.62
C ALA A 49 -15.42 18.07 2.98
N GLN A 50 -15.31 19.10 3.81
CA GLN A 50 -14.77 20.42 3.45
C GLN A 50 -13.33 20.61 3.94
N THR A 51 -12.76 19.61 4.61
CA THR A 51 -11.42 19.65 5.18
C THR A 51 -10.34 19.74 4.09
N ALA A 52 -9.73 20.90 3.92
CA ALA A 52 -8.60 21.07 3.02
C ALA A 52 -7.40 20.22 3.48
N ARG A 53 -6.89 19.37 2.59
CA ARG A 53 -5.64 18.61 2.78
C ARG A 53 -4.83 18.72 1.50
N THR A 54 -4.13 19.83 1.36
CA THR A 54 -3.32 20.14 0.18
C THR A 54 -1.96 20.69 0.55
N GLY A 55 -0.99 20.54 -0.35
CA GLY A 55 0.38 21.02 -0.19
C GLY A 55 1.43 19.91 -0.29
N ALA A 56 2.60 20.29 -0.79
CA ALA A 56 3.70 19.36 -1.07
C ALA A 56 4.12 18.52 0.13
N GLY A 57 4.13 19.10 1.33
CA GLY A 57 4.47 18.38 2.55
C GLY A 57 3.53 17.20 2.84
N LEU A 58 2.22 17.36 2.59
CA LEU A 58 1.24 16.28 2.78
C LEU A 58 1.36 15.22 1.68
N TRP A 59 1.55 15.63 0.43
CA TRP A 59 1.71 14.69 -0.68
C TRP A 59 2.99 13.85 -0.53
N VAL A 60 4.11 14.47 -0.15
CA VAL A 60 5.33 13.73 0.17
C VAL A 60 5.10 12.78 1.35
N GLY A 61 4.37 13.23 2.38
CA GLY A 61 3.97 12.38 3.52
C GLY A 61 3.22 11.12 3.09
N GLU A 62 2.23 11.25 2.20
CA GLU A 62 1.49 10.10 1.64
C GLU A 62 2.36 9.17 0.79
N GLY A 63 3.27 9.75 0.01
CA GLY A 63 4.25 8.99 -0.76
C GLY A 63 5.14 8.14 0.16
N ILE A 64 5.69 8.74 1.21
CA ILE A 64 6.53 8.04 2.20
C ILE A 64 5.73 6.98 2.95
N ALA A 65 4.51 7.29 3.39
CA ALA A 65 3.62 6.36 4.07
C ALA A 65 3.32 5.14 3.20
N THR A 66 2.98 5.35 1.93
CA THR A 66 2.63 4.24 1.03
C THR A 66 3.87 3.44 0.63
N PHE A 67 5.00 4.12 0.44
CA PHE A 67 6.29 3.47 0.19
C PHE A 67 6.64 2.49 1.31
N GLY A 68 6.63 2.95 2.56
CA GLY A 68 7.00 2.08 3.67
C GLY A 68 5.97 0.97 3.90
N LEU A 69 4.68 1.21 3.66
CA LEU A 69 3.66 0.16 3.72
C LEU A 69 3.99 -0.98 2.74
N ILE A 70 4.25 -0.65 1.47
CA ILE A 70 4.59 -1.64 0.45
C ILE A 70 5.93 -2.31 0.77
N ALA A 71 6.94 -1.54 1.21
CA ALA A 71 8.22 -2.08 1.66
C ALA A 71 8.06 -3.11 2.79
N THR A 72 7.25 -2.80 3.81
CA THR A 72 6.92 -3.69 4.93
C THR A 72 6.26 -4.97 4.42
N ILE A 73 5.24 -4.86 3.58
CA ILE A 73 4.56 -6.03 3.01
C ILE A 73 5.55 -6.91 2.23
N LEU A 74 6.34 -6.33 1.33
CA LEU A 74 7.28 -7.08 0.50
C LEU A 74 8.42 -7.70 1.34
N GLY A 75 8.89 -7.01 2.36
CA GLY A 75 9.87 -7.53 3.32
C GLY A 75 9.33 -8.74 4.08
N CYS A 76 8.11 -8.65 4.60
CA CYS A 76 7.46 -9.79 5.25
C CYS A 76 7.23 -10.94 4.26
N VAL A 77 6.77 -10.67 3.03
CA VAL A 77 6.63 -11.72 2.00
C VAL A 77 7.95 -12.46 1.74
N ARG A 78 9.08 -11.74 1.77
CA ARG A 78 10.41 -12.33 1.53
C ARG A 78 10.95 -13.13 2.71
N PHE A 79 10.69 -12.69 3.95
CA PHE A 79 11.39 -13.22 5.13
C PHE A 79 10.49 -13.93 6.14
N ASN A 80 9.24 -13.48 6.31
CA ASN A 80 8.25 -14.10 7.20
C ASN A 80 6.83 -13.62 6.87
N VAL A 81 6.10 -14.39 6.05
CA VAL A 81 4.73 -14.07 5.62
C VAL A 81 3.74 -13.97 6.79
N HIS A 82 3.98 -14.71 7.88
CA HIS A 82 3.10 -14.70 9.05
C HIS A 82 3.19 -13.39 9.84
N ALA A 83 4.26 -12.61 9.65
CA ALA A 83 4.44 -11.31 10.31
C ALA A 83 3.65 -10.17 9.63
N ILE A 84 3.09 -10.37 8.43
CA ILE A 84 2.42 -9.31 7.66
C ILE A 84 1.36 -8.56 8.49
N PRO A 85 0.41 -9.22 9.19
CA PRO A 85 -0.65 -8.49 9.90
C PRO A 85 -0.10 -7.56 11.00
N ALA A 86 0.82 -8.07 11.82
CA ALA A 86 1.42 -7.29 12.89
C ALA A 86 2.31 -6.16 12.34
N ALA A 87 3.16 -6.46 11.35
CA ALA A 87 4.07 -5.49 10.77
C ALA A 87 3.34 -4.36 10.04
N VAL A 88 2.29 -4.67 9.27
CA VAL A 88 1.45 -3.66 8.62
C VAL A 88 0.74 -2.79 9.65
N GLY A 89 0.17 -3.39 10.69
CA GLY A 89 -0.49 -2.64 11.78
C GLY A 89 0.48 -1.67 12.48
N LEU A 90 1.66 -2.16 12.87
CA LEU A 90 2.70 -1.34 13.49
C LEU A 90 3.22 -0.25 12.56
N TYR A 91 3.38 -0.55 11.27
CA TYR A 91 3.83 0.45 10.30
C TYR A 91 2.79 1.55 10.14
N ILE A 92 1.52 1.23 9.88
CA ILE A 92 0.46 2.23 9.72
C ILE A 92 0.27 3.04 11.01
N ALA A 93 0.34 2.39 12.17
CA ALA A 93 0.35 3.10 13.45
C ALA A 93 1.51 4.10 13.45
N SER A 94 2.77 3.68 13.30
CA SER A 94 3.91 4.59 13.31
C SER A 94 3.81 5.72 12.26
N ALA A 95 3.37 5.41 11.04
CA ALA A 95 3.21 6.36 9.95
C ALA A 95 2.16 7.43 10.25
N TYR A 96 1.11 7.10 11.00
CA TYR A 96 0.15 8.07 11.50
C TYR A 96 0.83 9.17 12.35
N TRP A 97 1.88 8.83 13.13
CA TRP A 97 2.62 9.79 13.95
C TRP A 97 3.75 10.50 13.20
N PHE A 98 4.51 9.80 12.35
CA PHE A 98 5.71 10.41 11.74
C PHE A 98 5.45 11.13 10.41
N THR A 99 4.31 10.89 9.74
CA THR A 99 3.98 11.56 8.48
C THR A 99 3.09 12.78 8.70
N SER A 100 3.40 13.84 7.97
CA SER A 100 2.64 15.10 7.95
C SER A 100 1.17 14.93 7.53
N SER A 101 0.86 13.89 6.73
CA SER A 101 -0.47 13.63 6.19
C SER A 101 -1.39 12.82 7.11
N THR A 102 -0.82 12.26 8.19
CA THR A 102 -1.43 11.21 9.04
C THR A 102 -1.70 9.88 8.31
N SER A 103 -0.85 9.56 7.33
CA SER A 103 -0.72 8.26 6.65
C SER A 103 -2.04 7.63 6.23
N PHE A 104 -2.70 8.18 5.20
CA PHE A 104 -3.85 7.50 4.62
C PHE A 104 -3.35 6.23 3.90
N ALA A 105 -2.30 6.37 3.11
CA ALA A 105 -1.52 5.28 2.48
C ALA A 105 -2.38 4.23 1.74
N ASN A 106 -3.58 4.62 1.32
CA ASN A 106 -4.63 3.72 0.86
C ASN A 106 -5.69 4.50 0.08
N PRO A 107 -5.76 4.33 -1.25
CA PRO A 107 -6.72 5.04 -2.08
C PRO A 107 -8.18 4.89 -1.65
N ALA A 108 -8.58 3.70 -1.18
CA ALA A 108 -9.95 3.45 -0.74
C ALA A 108 -10.28 4.23 0.54
N VAL A 109 -9.32 4.35 1.47
CA VAL A 109 -9.49 5.16 2.69
C VAL A 109 -9.52 6.63 2.33
N THR A 110 -8.66 7.10 1.43
CA THR A 110 -8.67 8.50 0.97
C THR A 110 -10.01 8.87 0.36
N ILE A 111 -10.58 8.02 -0.50
CA ILE A 111 -11.90 8.24 -1.10
C ILE A 111 -12.99 8.22 -0.03
N ALA A 112 -12.99 7.23 0.87
CA ALA A 112 -13.98 7.13 1.94
C ALA A 112 -13.97 8.36 2.86
N ARG A 113 -12.80 8.92 3.15
CA ARG A 113 -12.66 10.13 3.97
C ARG A 113 -13.21 11.39 3.31
N ALA A 114 -13.40 11.41 1.99
CA ALA A 114 -14.15 12.48 1.33
C ALA A 114 -15.64 12.47 1.67
N PHE A 115 -16.16 11.37 2.21
CA PHE A 115 -17.54 11.24 2.65
C PHE A 115 -17.74 11.53 4.15
N SER A 116 -16.73 12.06 4.86
CA SER A 116 -16.80 12.37 6.29
C SER A 116 -16.38 13.80 6.57
N ASP A 117 -17.32 14.68 6.90
CA ASP A 117 -17.03 16.09 7.22
C ASP A 117 -16.65 16.25 8.71
N THR A 118 -15.54 15.61 9.06
CA THR A 118 -15.00 15.56 10.43
C THR A 118 -13.50 15.84 10.41
N TYR A 119 -12.80 15.75 11.55
CA TYR A 119 -11.33 15.83 11.60
C TYR A 119 -10.63 14.79 10.70
N SER A 120 -11.35 13.71 10.38
CA SER A 120 -10.87 12.68 9.47
C SER A 120 -11.04 13.05 7.99
N GLY A 121 -11.79 14.09 7.64
CA GLY A 121 -12.14 14.42 6.26
C GLY A 121 -10.98 14.81 5.34
N ILE A 122 -11.23 14.73 4.04
CA ILE A 122 -10.43 15.35 2.96
C ILE A 122 -11.38 15.88 1.88
N ALA A 123 -11.23 17.14 1.47
CA ALA A 123 -12.04 17.71 0.41
C ALA A 123 -11.91 16.90 -0.89
N ALA A 124 -13.03 16.64 -1.58
CA ALA A 124 -13.06 15.75 -2.74
C ALA A 124 -12.09 16.17 -3.86
N HIS A 125 -11.83 17.49 -4.00
CA HIS A 125 -10.89 18.01 -4.99
C HIS A 125 -9.41 17.80 -4.64
N ASP A 126 -9.09 17.52 -3.36
CA ASP A 126 -7.72 17.22 -2.90
C ASP A 126 -7.37 15.72 -3.02
N VAL A 127 -8.38 14.85 -3.10
CA VAL A 127 -8.21 13.39 -3.21
C VAL A 127 -7.26 12.98 -4.34
N PRO A 128 -7.37 13.51 -5.58
CA PRO A 128 -6.52 13.04 -6.69
C PRO A 128 -5.02 13.18 -6.42
N ALA A 129 -4.58 14.27 -5.77
CA ALA A 129 -3.17 14.47 -5.44
C ALA A 129 -2.66 13.43 -4.44
N PHE A 130 -3.48 13.07 -3.45
CA PHE A 130 -3.18 11.99 -2.50
C PHE A 130 -3.06 10.66 -3.22
N LEU A 131 -3.99 10.33 -4.13
CA LEU A 131 -3.93 9.07 -4.87
C LEU A 131 -2.66 8.96 -5.73
N VAL A 132 -2.29 10.04 -6.41
CA VAL A 132 -1.06 10.09 -7.21
C VAL A 132 0.17 9.88 -6.32
N ALA A 133 0.26 10.58 -5.19
CA ALA A 133 1.37 10.42 -4.25
C ALA A 133 1.49 8.98 -3.72
N GLN A 134 0.35 8.37 -3.36
CA GLN A 134 0.31 6.98 -2.90
C GLN A 134 0.77 6.00 -3.98
N VAL A 135 0.33 6.18 -5.23
CA VAL A 135 0.75 5.35 -6.37
C VAL A 135 2.25 5.50 -6.63
N ILE A 136 2.79 6.72 -6.57
CA ILE A 136 4.24 6.97 -6.72
C ILE A 136 5.01 6.25 -5.61
N GLY A 137 4.59 6.38 -4.35
CA GLY A 137 5.21 5.70 -3.21
C GLY A 137 5.18 4.17 -3.35
N ALA A 138 4.03 3.62 -3.73
CA ALA A 138 3.85 2.20 -3.96
C ALA A 138 4.74 1.66 -5.10
N ALA A 139 4.80 2.39 -6.22
CA ALA A 139 5.63 2.02 -7.36
C ALA A 139 7.13 2.07 -7.00
N ALA A 140 7.57 3.14 -6.32
CA ALA A 140 8.95 3.26 -5.87
C ALA A 140 9.37 2.11 -4.94
N ALA A 141 8.52 1.74 -3.98
CA ALA A 141 8.77 0.60 -3.10
C ALA A 141 8.79 -0.73 -3.87
N ALA A 142 7.83 -0.94 -4.77
CA ALA A 142 7.77 -2.16 -5.58
C ALA A 142 9.02 -2.33 -6.45
N LEU A 143 9.51 -1.26 -7.06
CA LEU A 143 10.74 -1.27 -7.86
C LEU A 143 11.97 -1.53 -6.99
N LEU A 144 12.15 -0.77 -5.91
CA LEU A 144 13.34 -0.88 -5.06
C LEU A 144 13.42 -2.24 -4.37
N PHE A 145 12.35 -2.67 -3.70
CA PHE A 145 12.35 -3.95 -2.98
C PHE A 145 12.19 -5.14 -3.93
N GLY A 146 11.61 -4.94 -5.11
CA GLY A 146 11.64 -5.90 -6.20
C GLY A 146 13.05 -6.16 -6.69
N TRP A 147 13.89 -5.12 -6.81
CA TRP A 147 15.31 -5.26 -7.13
C TRP A 147 16.13 -5.83 -5.97
N LEU A 148 15.95 -5.30 -4.75
CA LEU A 148 16.71 -5.68 -3.55
C LEU A 148 16.52 -7.14 -3.16
N PHE A 149 15.33 -7.70 -3.39
CA PHE A 149 15.01 -9.10 -3.06
C PHE A 149 15.06 -10.04 -4.25
N ARG A 150 15.66 -9.64 -5.38
CA ARG A 150 15.92 -10.58 -6.48
C ARG A 150 16.79 -11.74 -5.95
N PRO A 151 16.42 -13.00 -6.20
CA PRO A 151 17.32 -14.12 -5.97
C PRO A 151 18.60 -13.85 -6.76
N GLY A 152 19.76 -13.90 -6.10
CA GLY A 152 21.05 -13.79 -6.79
C GLY A 152 21.25 -14.99 -7.72
N THR A 153 21.80 -14.77 -8.91
CA THR A 153 22.18 -15.82 -9.87
C THR A 153 23.40 -16.64 -9.45
N GLU A 154 23.87 -16.54 -8.21
CA GLU A 154 25.18 -17.05 -7.77
C GLU A 154 25.20 -18.53 -7.33
N GLU A 155 24.06 -19.20 -7.20
CA GLU A 155 24.03 -20.64 -6.90
C GLU A 155 24.51 -21.51 -8.08
N GLU A 156 24.52 -21.00 -9.32
CA GLU A 156 25.10 -21.69 -10.49
C GLU A 156 26.64 -21.59 -10.58
N ALA A 157 27.26 -20.62 -9.90
CA ALA A 157 28.71 -20.40 -10.00
C ALA A 157 29.52 -21.21 -8.98
N VAL A 158 28.96 -21.53 -7.81
CA VAL A 158 29.71 -22.21 -6.72
C VAL A 158 29.73 -23.74 -6.90
N TRP A 159 28.79 -24.31 -7.67
CA TRP A 159 28.73 -25.76 -7.97
C TRP A 159 29.08 -26.12 -9.43
N GLY A 160 29.45 -25.14 -10.27
CA GLY A 160 29.67 -25.28 -11.71
C GLY A 160 30.99 -25.94 -12.17
N ALA A 161 31.71 -26.68 -11.30
CA ALA A 161 32.87 -27.46 -11.73
C ALA A 161 32.53 -28.96 -11.73
N ARG A 162 32.08 -29.49 -12.87
CA ARG A 162 32.09 -30.94 -13.08
C ARG A 162 33.53 -31.44 -12.93
N PRO A 163 33.82 -32.42 -12.08
CA PRO A 163 35.15 -33.03 -12.06
C PRO A 163 35.44 -33.66 -13.44
N PRO A 164 36.69 -33.63 -13.92
CA PRO A 164 37.04 -34.16 -15.24
C PRO A 164 36.70 -35.65 -15.29
N LYS A 165 36.04 -36.09 -16.37
CA LYS A 165 35.79 -37.50 -16.65
C LYS A 165 37.12 -38.25 -16.61
N ARG A 166 37.27 -39.16 -15.65
CA ARG A 166 38.34 -40.15 -15.63
C ARG A 166 38.24 -40.92 -16.96
N ARG A 167 39.25 -40.82 -17.81
CA ARG A 167 39.36 -41.71 -18.97
C ARG A 167 39.70 -43.09 -18.41
N GLU A 168 38.74 -44.00 -18.49
CA GLU A 168 39.02 -45.42 -18.34
C GLU A 168 39.80 -45.87 -19.58
N VAL A 169 40.92 -46.55 -19.33
CA VAL A 169 41.81 -47.17 -20.31
C VAL A 169 41.51 -48.67 -20.32
#